data_AF-A0AAV6HCD4-F1
#
_entry.id   AF-A0AAV6HCD4-F1
#
_cell.length_a   1.000
_cell.length_b   1.000
_cell.length_c   1.000
_cell.angle_alpha   90.00
_cell.angle_beta   90.00
_cell.angle_gamma   90.00
#
_symmetry.space_group_name_H-M   'P 1'
#
loop_
_entity.id
_entity.type
_entity.pdbx_description
1 polymer ?
#
loop_
_entity_poly.entity_id
_entity_poly.type
_entity_poly.pdbx_seq_one_letter_code
_entity_poly.pdbx_strand_id
1 'polypeptide(L)'
;MGLGWVGSVSQVYQGLLQRDTELVMNVTGQEGDLLDVLVENMGRVNFGSKIHDNKGILGELILGRNVLTDWLIFPLDIDGAISSGWPHTVLQGSEGPGDGTGPTVYMGTLPPNGLAWDTYLKLTGWTKGQVWINGVNLGRYWPTRGPQQTLYVPGPLLSQSRPNNITVLELEAAPAHPRVLFMDRPQLNTTPGKP
;
A
#
# COMPACT_ATOMS: atom_id res chain seq x y z
N MET A 1 -4.14 15.83 4.59
CA MET A 1 -3.54 14.80 3.71
C MET A 1 -4.17 13.47 4.07
N GLY A 2 -5.06 12.99 3.19
CA GLY A 2 -5.65 11.63 3.16
C GLY A 2 -6.13 11.05 4.48
N LEU A 3 -5.92 9.77 4.78
CA LEU A 3 -6.94 8.77 5.16
C LEU A 3 -7.68 8.38 3.88
N GLY A 4 -7.25 7.24 3.34
CA GLY A 4 -7.97 6.52 2.29
C GLY A 4 -8.61 5.29 2.91
N TRP A 5 -9.82 4.98 2.49
CA TRP A 5 -10.57 3.78 2.87
C TRP A 5 -10.83 2.99 1.60
N VAL A 6 -10.35 1.76 1.56
CA VAL A 6 -10.64 0.86 0.44
C VAL A 6 -11.79 -0.06 0.86
N GLY A 7 -12.87 -0.03 0.09
CA GLY A 7 -14.03 -0.90 0.30
C GLY A 7 -14.00 -2.11 -0.62
N SER A 8 -14.31 -3.28 -0.07
CA SER A 8 -14.66 -4.48 -0.86
C SER A 8 -15.90 -5.15 -0.31
N VAL A 9 -16.71 -5.74 -1.19
CA VAL A 9 -17.90 -6.53 -0.83
C VAL A 9 -17.66 -7.96 -1.28
N SER A 10 -17.73 -8.91 -0.35
CA SER A 10 -17.45 -10.33 -0.60
C SER A 10 -16.12 -10.54 -1.36
N GLN A 11 -15.07 -9.86 -0.89
CA GLN A 11 -13.72 -9.83 -1.46
C GLN A 11 -13.59 -9.22 -2.87
N VAL A 12 -14.63 -8.60 -3.40
CA VAL A 12 -14.59 -7.84 -4.66
C VAL A 12 -14.37 -6.36 -4.36
N TYR A 13 -13.26 -5.80 -4.84
CA TYR A 13 -12.94 -4.38 -4.71
C TYR A 13 -14.06 -3.50 -5.29
N GLN A 14 -14.52 -2.52 -4.51
CA GLN A 14 -15.60 -1.61 -4.90
C GLN A 14 -15.11 -0.19 -5.19
N GLY A 15 -13.99 0.24 -4.60
CA GLY A 15 -13.48 1.59 -4.76
C GLY A 15 -12.78 2.16 -3.53
N LEU A 16 -12.58 3.48 -3.57
CA LEU A 16 -11.82 4.25 -2.59
C LEU A 16 -12.67 5.42 -2.08
N LEU A 17 -12.71 5.58 -0.76
CA LEU A 17 -13.12 6.82 -0.10
C LEU A 17 -11.87 7.57 0.34
N GLN A 18 -11.93 8.90 0.36
CA GLN A 18 -10.83 9.79 0.75
C GLN A 18 -11.34 10.89 1.67
N ARG A 19 -10.66 11.07 2.81
CA ARG A 19 -10.96 12.19 3.71
C ARG A 19 -10.91 13.52 2.95
N ASP A 20 -11.89 14.37 3.23
CA ASP A 20 -12.10 15.72 2.67
C ASP A 20 -12.45 15.78 1.17
N THR A 21 -12.24 14.73 0.38
CA THR A 21 -12.46 14.76 -1.08
C THR A 21 -13.52 13.80 -1.58
N GLU A 22 -13.63 12.60 -1.03
CA GLU A 22 -14.54 11.56 -1.51
C GLU A 22 -15.13 10.79 -0.33
N LEU A 23 -16.34 11.15 0.08
CA LEU A 23 -17.00 10.63 1.29
C LEU A 23 -18.13 9.64 1.00
N VAL A 24 -18.46 9.44 -0.28
CA VAL A 24 -19.55 8.57 -0.73
C VAL A 24 -19.05 7.76 -1.91
N MET A 25 -19.36 6.46 -1.92
CA MET A 25 -19.12 5.57 -3.04
C MET A 25 -20.33 4.66 -3.21
N ASN A 26 -20.58 4.22 -4.45
CA ASN A 26 -21.56 3.19 -4.70
C ASN A 26 -20.92 1.82 -4.48
N VAL A 27 -21.66 0.92 -3.87
CA VAL A 27 -21.27 -0.49 -3.69
C VAL A 27 -22.37 -1.39 -4.24
N THR A 28 -21.98 -2.53 -4.78
CA THR A 28 -22.91 -3.58 -5.21
C THR A 28 -22.71 -4.84 -4.40
N GLY A 29 -23.80 -5.49 -4.01
CA GLY A 29 -23.79 -6.70 -3.21
C GLY A 29 -25.19 -7.24 -2.99
N GLN A 30 -25.28 -8.39 -2.35
CA GLN A 30 -26.50 -9.04 -1.90
C GLN A 30 -26.67 -8.87 -0.39
N GLU A 31 -27.89 -9.05 0.09
CA GLU A 31 -28.14 -9.07 1.54
C GLU A 31 -27.34 -10.20 2.21
N GLY A 32 -26.64 -9.86 3.29
CA GLY A 32 -25.75 -10.79 4.00
C GLY A 32 -24.31 -10.84 3.49
N ASP A 33 -23.97 -10.14 2.40
CA ASP A 33 -22.58 -10.01 1.96
C ASP A 33 -21.73 -9.28 3.01
N LEU A 34 -20.46 -9.66 3.09
CA LEU A 34 -19.49 -9.05 3.97
C LEU A 34 -18.92 -7.77 3.33
N LEU A 35 -18.97 -6.66 4.06
CA LEU A 35 -18.29 -5.42 3.69
C LEU A 35 -16.97 -5.31 4.47
N ASP A 36 -15.86 -5.35 3.74
CA ASP A 36 -14.54 -5.08 4.28
C ASP A 36 -14.15 -3.62 3.98
N VAL A 37 -13.58 -2.94 4.98
CA VAL A 37 -13.05 -1.58 4.83
C VAL A 37 -11.61 -1.55 5.34
N LEU A 38 -10.65 -1.52 4.42
CA LEU A 38 -9.24 -1.31 4.75
C LEU A 38 -8.96 0.18 4.95
N VAL A 39 -8.48 0.53 6.14
CA VAL A 39 -8.19 1.92 6.50
C VAL A 39 -6.70 2.19 6.55
N GLU A 40 -6.24 3.14 5.74
CA GLU A 40 -4.85 3.59 5.80
C GLU A 40 -4.69 4.86 6.63
N ASN A 41 -4.03 4.76 7.79
CA ASN A 41 -3.53 5.94 8.49
C ASN A 41 -2.39 6.59 7.68
N MET A 42 -2.64 7.74 7.05
CA MET A 42 -1.67 8.47 6.20
C MET A 42 -0.77 9.46 6.96
N GLY A 43 -0.59 9.26 8.27
CA GLY A 43 0.18 10.16 9.13
C GLY A 43 -0.72 11.19 9.82
N ARG A 44 -0.41 11.48 11.08
CA ARG A 44 -1.12 12.50 11.86
C ARG A 44 -0.68 13.90 11.45
N VAL A 45 -1.61 14.85 11.51
CA VAL A 45 -1.28 16.28 11.43
C VAL A 45 -0.22 16.60 12.50
N ASN A 46 0.86 17.25 12.08
CA ASN A 46 2.01 17.57 12.95
C ASN A 46 2.13 19.07 13.29
N PHE A 47 1.18 19.89 12.86
CA PHE A 47 1.21 21.33 13.08
C PHE A 47 -0.20 21.93 13.16
N GLY A 48 -0.35 23.00 13.95
CA GLY A 48 -1.59 23.77 14.08
C GLY A 48 -2.61 23.20 15.06
N SER A 49 -3.86 23.68 14.99
CA SER A 49 -4.91 23.34 15.95
C SER A 49 -5.50 21.93 15.78
N LYS A 50 -5.19 21.24 14.67
CA LYS A 50 -5.73 19.91 14.33
C LYS A 50 -4.78 18.75 14.67
N ILE A 51 -3.82 18.94 15.59
CA ILE A 51 -2.84 17.90 15.96
C ILE A 51 -3.44 16.71 16.70
N HIS A 52 -4.61 16.86 17.31
CA HIS A 52 -5.40 15.75 17.88
C HIS A 52 -6.13 14.97 16.78
N ASP A 53 -5.34 14.37 15.90
CA ASP A 53 -5.80 13.75 14.66
C ASP A 53 -5.94 12.23 14.83
N ASN A 54 -7.05 11.82 15.45
CA ASN A 54 -7.44 10.41 15.52
C ASN A 54 -7.60 9.83 14.11
N LYS A 55 -7.39 8.51 13.98
CA LYS A 55 -7.34 7.79 12.70
C LYS A 55 -8.19 6.54 12.82
N GLY A 56 -8.61 5.98 11.68
CA GLY A 56 -9.70 5.00 11.68
C GLY A 56 -11.04 5.67 11.39
N ILE A 57 -12.10 4.88 11.28
CA ILE A 57 -13.45 5.38 11.00
C ILE A 57 -13.91 6.17 12.23
N LEU A 58 -14.03 7.49 12.09
CA LEU A 58 -14.33 8.41 13.22
C LEU A 58 -15.82 8.76 13.34
N GLY A 59 -16.63 8.29 12.40
CA GLY A 59 -18.07 8.53 12.35
C GLY A 59 -18.80 7.33 11.78
N GLU A 60 -20.11 7.46 11.63
CA GLU A 60 -20.95 6.37 11.11
C GLU A 60 -20.68 6.10 9.64
N LEU A 61 -20.70 4.82 9.26
CA LEU A 61 -20.82 4.40 7.87
C LEU A 61 -22.29 4.11 7.58
N ILE A 62 -22.82 4.71 6.51
CA ILE A 62 -24.24 4.67 6.17
C ILE A 62 -24.39 4.00 4.81
N LEU A 63 -25.19 2.93 4.73
CA LEU A 63 -25.58 2.28 3.48
C LEU A 63 -27.02 2.65 3.14
N GLY A 64 -27.19 3.49 2.11
CA GLY A 64 -28.49 4.07 1.75
C GLY A 64 -29.01 5.00 2.85
N ARG A 65 -29.89 4.49 3.71
CA ARG A 65 -30.44 5.22 4.87
C ARG A 65 -30.14 4.56 6.22
N ASN A 66 -29.45 3.43 6.21
CA ASN A 66 -29.20 2.63 7.40
C ASN A 66 -27.76 2.82 7.86
N VAL A 67 -27.57 3.08 9.15
CA VAL A 67 -26.24 3.05 9.78
C VAL A 67 -25.79 1.59 9.86
N LEU A 68 -24.56 1.32 9.42
CA LEU A 68 -23.93 0.01 9.52
C LEU A 68 -23.35 -0.20 10.93
N THR A 69 -23.75 -1.29 11.57
CA THR A 69 -23.36 -1.67 12.94
C THR A 69 -22.61 -3.00 12.96
N ASP A 70 -22.23 -3.47 14.16
CA ASP A 70 -21.70 -4.82 14.40
C ASP A 70 -20.35 -5.12 13.71
N TRP A 71 -19.45 -4.14 13.75
CA TRP A 71 -18.12 -4.23 13.15
C TRP A 71 -17.18 -5.19 13.88
N LEU A 72 -16.51 -6.05 13.11
CA LEU A 72 -15.27 -6.69 13.51
C LEU A 72 -14.10 -5.82 13.07
N ILE A 73 -13.23 -5.45 14.01
CA ILE A 73 -12.10 -4.53 13.75
C ILE A 73 -10.78 -5.25 14.01
N PHE A 74 -9.95 -5.32 12.98
CA PHE A 74 -8.66 -6.01 13.00
C PHE A 74 -7.51 -5.01 12.81
N PRO A 75 -6.73 -4.71 13.86
CA PRO A 75 -5.44 -4.05 13.69
C PRO A 75 -4.49 -4.95 12.90
N LEU A 76 -3.83 -4.40 11.88
CA LEU A 76 -2.90 -5.14 11.03
C LEU A 76 -1.44 -4.83 11.41
N ASP A 77 -0.76 -5.80 12.04
CA ASP A 77 0.70 -5.74 12.28
C ASP A 77 1.47 -6.22 11.03
N ILE A 78 1.42 -5.40 9.97
CA ILE A 78 2.02 -5.74 8.68
C ILE A 78 3.55 -5.79 8.78
N ASP A 79 4.15 -4.87 9.54
CA ASP A 79 5.60 -4.84 9.75
C ASP A 79 6.08 -6.09 10.52
N GLY A 80 5.37 -6.51 11.57
CA GLY A 80 5.66 -7.74 12.31
C GLY A 80 5.47 -9.00 11.46
N ALA A 81 4.41 -9.06 10.66
CA ALA A 81 4.20 -10.16 9.73
C ALA A 81 5.33 -10.26 8.69
N ILE A 82 5.72 -9.15 8.08
CA ILE A 82 6.75 -9.13 7.03
C ILE A 82 8.15 -9.42 7.60
N SER A 83 8.49 -8.84 8.74
CA SER A 83 9.77 -9.09 9.40
C SER A 83 9.91 -10.52 9.93
N SER A 84 8.80 -11.22 10.21
CA SER A 84 8.81 -12.64 10.59
C SER A 84 8.88 -13.61 9.40
N GLY A 85 8.94 -13.09 8.16
CA GLY A 85 9.23 -13.85 6.95
C GLY A 85 8.04 -14.02 6.00
N TRP A 86 6.83 -13.60 6.38
CA TRP A 86 5.71 -13.52 5.44
C TRP A 86 5.96 -12.40 4.40
N PRO A 87 5.51 -12.51 3.15
CA PRO A 87 4.91 -13.69 2.49
C PRO A 87 5.94 -14.72 1.99
N HIS A 88 7.23 -14.40 1.98
CA HIS A 88 8.29 -15.18 1.31
C HIS A 88 8.50 -16.60 1.85
N THR A 89 8.22 -16.84 3.14
CA THR A 89 8.33 -18.17 3.76
C THR A 89 7.08 -19.04 3.61
N VAL A 90 5.93 -18.44 3.31
CA VAL A 90 4.62 -19.11 3.36
C VAL A 90 4.02 -19.32 1.97
N LEU A 91 4.20 -18.35 1.06
CA LEU A 91 3.47 -18.28 -0.22
C LEU A 91 4.33 -18.67 -1.44
N GLN A 92 5.26 -19.61 -1.29
CA GLN A 92 6.07 -20.08 -2.42
C GLN A 92 5.19 -20.73 -3.50
N GLY A 93 5.15 -20.13 -4.70
CA GLY A 93 4.45 -20.68 -5.86
C GLY A 93 2.97 -20.28 -6.00
N SER A 94 2.46 -19.35 -5.21
CA SER A 94 1.11 -18.80 -5.42
C SER A 94 1.13 -17.70 -6.49
N GLU A 95 0.66 -18.00 -7.69
CA GLU A 95 0.19 -16.96 -8.61
C GLU A 95 -1.17 -16.48 -8.12
N GLY A 96 -1.25 -15.21 -7.72
CA GLY A 96 -2.51 -14.61 -7.28
C GLY A 96 -3.43 -14.37 -8.48
N PRO A 97 -4.67 -14.91 -8.49
CA PRO A 97 -5.67 -14.60 -9.51
C PRO A 97 -6.29 -13.25 -9.17
N GLY A 98 -5.69 -12.17 -9.66
CA GLY A 98 -6.23 -10.82 -9.49
C GLY A 98 -6.07 -10.04 -10.78
N ASP A 99 -7.08 -9.26 -11.15
CA ASP A 99 -7.00 -8.26 -12.22
C ASP A 99 -6.08 -7.07 -11.87
N GLY A 100 -5.40 -7.16 -10.72
CA GLY A 100 -4.49 -6.16 -10.18
C GLY A 100 -5.21 -5.06 -9.40
N THR A 101 -6.53 -5.15 -9.19
CA THR A 101 -7.30 -4.11 -8.50
C THR A 101 -7.44 -4.37 -6.99
N GLY A 102 -7.36 -3.29 -6.22
CA GLY A 102 -7.51 -3.32 -4.77
C GLY A 102 -6.25 -3.77 -3.99
N PRO A 103 -6.36 -3.89 -2.66
CA PRO A 103 -5.22 -4.09 -1.79
C PRO A 103 -4.65 -5.50 -1.93
N THR A 104 -3.40 -5.60 -2.38
CA THR A 104 -2.74 -6.88 -2.64
C THR A 104 -1.26 -6.81 -2.26
N VAL A 105 -0.75 -7.90 -1.67
CA VAL A 105 0.67 -8.05 -1.39
C VAL A 105 1.35 -8.82 -2.51
N TYR A 106 2.37 -8.19 -3.09
CA TYR A 106 3.26 -8.75 -4.08
C TYR A 106 4.62 -9.01 -3.47
N MET A 107 5.29 -10.05 -3.96
CA MET A 107 6.62 -10.41 -3.51
C MET A 107 7.54 -10.72 -4.69
N GLY A 108 8.81 -10.40 -4.53
CA GLY A 108 9.85 -10.69 -5.51
C GLY A 108 11.22 -10.67 -4.87
N THR A 109 12.25 -11.04 -5.63
CA THR A 109 13.63 -11.02 -5.13
C THR A 109 14.54 -10.24 -6.07
N LEU A 110 15.51 -9.53 -5.48
CA LEU A 110 16.65 -8.95 -6.20
C LEU A 110 17.87 -9.87 -5.97
N PRO A 111 18.42 -10.49 -7.03
CA PRO A 111 19.64 -11.26 -6.93
C PRO A 111 20.81 -10.40 -6.41
N PRO A 112 21.71 -10.95 -5.58
CA PRO A 112 22.88 -10.22 -5.14
C PRO A 112 23.84 -9.97 -6.30
N ASN A 113 24.47 -8.80 -6.34
CA ASN A 113 25.50 -8.45 -7.33
C ASN A 113 26.90 -8.32 -6.72
N GLY A 114 27.09 -8.78 -5.47
CA GLY A 114 28.33 -8.64 -4.71
C GLY A 114 28.56 -7.24 -4.12
N LEU A 115 27.66 -6.28 -4.34
CA LEU A 115 27.75 -4.92 -3.83
C LEU A 115 26.54 -4.59 -2.94
N ALA A 116 26.72 -3.66 -2.02
CA ALA A 116 25.68 -3.15 -1.12
C ALA A 116 25.74 -1.61 -1.09
N TRP A 117 25.63 -1.00 -2.27
CA TRP A 117 25.60 0.45 -2.41
C TRP A 117 24.19 0.97 -2.26
N ASP A 118 24.10 2.23 -1.86
CA ASP A 118 22.84 2.96 -1.85
C ASP A 118 22.23 2.99 -3.26
N THR A 119 20.90 2.91 -3.31
CA THR A 119 20.14 2.91 -4.56
C THR A 119 18.76 3.52 -4.35
N TYR A 120 17.95 3.60 -5.40
CA TYR A 120 16.63 4.19 -5.38
C TYR A 120 15.62 3.26 -6.04
N LEU A 121 14.59 2.85 -5.29
CA LEU A 121 13.53 1.99 -5.80
C LEU A 121 12.47 2.82 -6.53
N LYS A 122 12.17 2.46 -7.78
CA LYS A 122 11.13 3.03 -8.62
C LYS A 122 10.03 2.01 -8.91
N LEU A 123 8.79 2.39 -8.66
CA LEU A 123 7.60 1.54 -8.85
C LEU A 123 6.78 2.04 -10.05
N THR A 124 7.26 1.75 -11.26
CA THR A 124 6.61 2.22 -12.50
C THR A 124 5.32 1.46 -12.76
N GLY A 125 4.20 2.18 -12.96
CA GLY A 125 2.89 1.60 -13.25
C GLY A 125 2.12 1.13 -12.02
N TRP A 126 2.74 1.16 -10.84
CA TRP A 126 2.05 0.99 -9.56
C TRP A 126 1.32 2.27 -9.17
N THR A 127 0.34 2.16 -8.28
CA THR A 127 -0.54 3.29 -7.96
C THR A 127 -0.20 3.88 -6.60
N LYS A 128 -0.40 3.13 -5.51
CA LYS A 128 -0.17 3.63 -4.15
C LYS A 128 0.05 2.48 -3.19
N GLY A 129 1.03 2.62 -2.31
CA GLY A 129 1.24 1.59 -1.31
C GLY A 129 2.46 1.76 -0.44
N GLN A 130 2.94 0.63 0.09
CA GLN A 130 4.12 0.53 0.95
C GLN A 130 5.09 -0.55 0.43
N VAL A 131 6.38 -0.38 0.73
CA VAL A 131 7.42 -1.34 0.32
C VAL A 131 8.32 -1.70 1.49
N TRP A 132 8.69 -2.97 1.53
CA TRP A 132 9.71 -3.52 2.41
C TRP A 132 10.84 -4.15 1.60
N ILE A 133 12.07 -4.00 2.10
CA ILE A 133 13.22 -4.76 1.63
C ILE A 133 13.82 -5.50 2.82
N ASN A 134 13.97 -6.82 2.69
CA ASN A 134 14.51 -7.71 3.74
C ASN A 134 13.85 -7.50 5.11
N GLY A 135 12.54 -7.31 5.13
CA GLY A 135 11.77 -7.10 6.38
C GLY A 135 11.73 -5.65 6.88
N VAL A 136 12.49 -4.73 6.28
CA VAL A 136 12.54 -3.32 6.70
C VAL A 136 11.62 -2.46 5.84
N ASN A 137 10.70 -1.73 6.48
CA ASN A 137 9.77 -0.82 5.82
C ASN A 137 10.51 0.42 5.28
N LEU A 138 10.49 0.61 3.95
CA LEU A 138 11.07 1.78 3.29
C LEU A 138 10.13 2.99 3.27
N GLY A 139 8.86 2.78 3.59
CA GLY A 139 7.81 3.78 3.58
C GLY A 139 6.87 3.66 2.39
N ARG A 140 6.22 4.78 2.08
CA ARG A 140 5.10 4.84 1.12
C ARG A 140 5.58 5.28 -0.26
N TYR A 141 5.00 4.69 -1.30
CA TYR A 141 5.10 5.21 -2.66
C TYR A 141 3.72 5.71 -3.12
N TRP A 142 3.72 6.78 -3.93
CA TRP A 142 2.51 7.28 -4.57
C TRP A 142 2.84 8.01 -5.89
N PRO A 143 3.38 7.29 -6.90
CA PRO A 143 3.89 7.88 -8.13
C PRO A 143 2.81 8.62 -8.93
N THR A 144 1.54 8.18 -8.85
CA THR A 144 0.40 8.84 -9.52
C THR A 144 0.09 10.23 -8.97
N ARG A 145 0.46 10.52 -7.72
CA ARG A 145 0.39 11.87 -7.13
C ARG A 145 1.71 12.62 -7.21
N GLY A 146 2.84 11.94 -7.00
CA GLY A 146 4.16 12.58 -6.88
C GLY A 146 4.24 13.56 -5.68
N PRO A 147 5.26 14.45 -5.65
CA PRO A 147 6.35 14.60 -6.61
C PRO A 147 7.44 13.52 -6.49
N GLN A 148 7.45 12.78 -5.38
CA GLN A 148 8.37 11.67 -5.15
C GLN A 148 8.00 10.45 -6.00
N GLN A 149 8.93 10.01 -6.84
CA GLN A 149 8.78 8.84 -7.73
C GLN A 149 9.70 7.67 -7.35
N THR A 150 10.69 7.92 -6.50
CA THR A 150 11.63 6.91 -6.00
C THR A 150 11.71 6.90 -4.48
N LEU A 151 11.93 5.73 -3.90
CA LEU A 151 12.27 5.55 -2.48
C LEU A 151 13.77 5.30 -2.33
N TYR A 152 14.40 5.95 -1.35
CA TYR A 152 15.80 5.68 -1.02
C TYR A 152 15.95 4.29 -0.39
N VAL A 153 16.95 3.54 -0.85
CA VAL A 153 17.31 2.22 -0.31
C VAL A 153 18.75 2.31 0.21
N PRO A 154 18.95 2.33 1.54
CA PRO A 154 20.27 2.25 2.12
C PRO A 154 20.96 0.94 1.72
N GLY A 155 22.20 1.03 1.24
CA GLY A 155 23.05 -0.11 0.89
C GLY A 155 23.14 -1.18 2.00
N PRO A 156 23.27 -0.81 3.29
CA PRO A 156 23.29 -1.79 4.38
C PRO A 156 22.05 -2.67 4.53
N LEU A 157 20.91 -2.30 3.92
CA LEU A 157 19.73 -3.18 3.87
C LEU A 157 19.89 -4.32 2.86
N LEU A 158 20.84 -4.24 1.93
CA LEU A 158 21.03 -5.20 0.86
C LEU A 158 22.10 -6.24 1.23
N SER A 159 21.76 -7.51 1.03
CA SER A 159 22.67 -8.63 1.08
C SER A 159 23.52 -8.69 -0.19
N GLN A 160 24.83 -8.81 0.01
CA GLN A 160 25.82 -9.01 -1.05
C GLN A 160 25.90 -10.45 -1.55
N SER A 161 25.33 -11.40 -0.80
CA SER A 161 25.53 -12.84 -1.03
C SER A 161 24.25 -13.67 -1.08
N ARG A 162 23.10 -13.10 -0.70
CA ARG A 162 21.79 -13.77 -0.74
C ARG A 162 20.79 -12.96 -1.56
N PRO A 163 19.75 -13.60 -2.13
CA PRO A 163 18.62 -12.88 -2.70
C PRO A 163 18.01 -11.92 -1.67
N ASN A 164 17.71 -10.71 -2.12
CA ASN A 164 17.07 -9.68 -1.30
C ASN A 164 15.57 -9.76 -1.51
N ASN A 165 14.82 -9.98 -0.44
CA ASN A 165 13.37 -10.05 -0.48
C ASN A 165 12.77 -8.66 -0.62
N ILE A 166 11.88 -8.49 -1.59
CA ILE A 166 11.11 -7.28 -1.81
C ILE A 166 9.65 -7.65 -1.60
N THR A 167 8.96 -6.88 -0.76
CA THR A 167 7.53 -7.02 -0.53
C THR A 167 6.86 -5.68 -0.83
N VAL A 168 5.82 -5.69 -1.64
CA VAL A 168 5.04 -4.50 -2.00
C VAL A 168 3.60 -4.73 -1.58
N LEU A 169 3.07 -3.87 -0.72
CA LEU A 169 1.63 -3.75 -0.52
C LEU A 169 1.13 -2.67 -1.48
N GLU A 170 0.41 -3.05 -2.52
CA GLU A 170 -0.36 -2.13 -3.38
C GLU A 170 -1.76 -2.00 -2.79
N LEU A 171 -2.33 -0.79 -2.81
CA LEU A 171 -3.61 -0.48 -2.17
C LEU A 171 -4.71 -0.16 -3.17
N GLU A 172 -4.38 0.19 -4.41
CA GLU A 172 -5.33 0.67 -5.41
C GLU A 172 -5.29 -0.17 -6.68
N ALA A 173 -4.16 -0.16 -7.40
CA ALA A 173 -4.03 -0.92 -8.64
C ALA A 173 -2.56 -1.22 -9.00
N ALA A 174 -2.27 -2.49 -9.26
CA ALA A 174 -0.97 -2.96 -9.72
C ALA A 174 -0.90 -2.99 -11.26
N PRO A 175 0.28 -2.82 -11.86
CA PRO A 175 0.43 -2.96 -13.30
C PRO A 175 0.29 -4.42 -13.74
N ALA A 176 -0.17 -4.66 -14.98
CA ALA A 176 -0.35 -6.00 -15.54
C ALA A 176 0.92 -6.88 -15.52
N HIS A 177 2.10 -6.24 -15.50
CA HIS A 177 3.39 -6.91 -15.32
C HIS A 177 4.14 -6.28 -14.14
N PRO A 178 3.84 -6.72 -12.89
CA PRO A 178 4.43 -6.19 -11.66
C PRO A 178 5.95 -6.29 -11.69
N ARG A 179 6.61 -5.14 -11.62
CA ARG A 179 8.06 -5.02 -11.50
C ARG A 179 8.46 -3.75 -10.79
N VAL A 180 9.62 -3.78 -10.16
CA VAL A 180 10.27 -2.61 -9.56
C VAL A 180 11.63 -2.42 -10.19
N LEU A 181 12.13 -1.19 -10.21
CA LEU A 181 13.43 -0.84 -10.79
C LEU A 181 14.31 -0.23 -9.71
N PHE A 182 15.58 -0.63 -9.68
CA PHE A 182 16.59 0.00 -8.84
C PHE A 182 17.39 0.98 -9.70
N MET A 183 17.45 2.22 -9.27
CA MET A 183 18.02 3.36 -9.99
C MET A 183 19.27 3.86 -9.26
N ASP A 184 20.19 4.49 -9.98
CA ASP A 184 21.40 5.13 -9.45
C ASP A 184 21.15 6.57 -8.96
N ARG A 185 20.02 7.18 -9.34
CA ARG A 185 19.67 8.55 -8.99
C ARG A 185 18.22 8.67 -8.49
N PRO A 186 17.96 9.58 -7.54
CA PRO A 186 16.61 9.84 -7.07
C PRO A 186 15.78 10.62 -8.10
N GLN A 187 14.47 10.43 -8.07
CA GLN A 187 13.47 11.25 -8.75
C GLN A 187 12.45 11.73 -7.72
N LEU A 188 12.59 12.98 -7.27
CA LEU A 188 11.81 13.54 -6.15
C LEU A 188 10.91 14.73 -6.55
N ASN A 189 11.01 15.20 -7.79
CA ASN A 189 10.43 16.44 -8.26
C ASN A 189 9.56 16.26 -9.51
N THR A 190 8.95 15.08 -9.69
CA THR A 190 8.13 14.78 -10.87
C THR A 190 6.67 14.57 -10.48
N THR A 191 5.80 15.43 -10.98
CA THR A 191 4.35 15.31 -10.83
C THR A 191 3.74 14.90 -12.17
N PRO A 192 2.98 13.80 -12.26
CA PRO A 192 2.27 13.44 -13.48
C PRO A 192 1.37 14.59 -13.95
N GLY A 193 1.45 14.94 -15.24
CA GLY A 193 0.57 15.96 -15.84
C GLY A 193 0.99 17.43 -15.65
N LYS A 194 2.19 17.73 -15.12
CA LYS A 194 2.80 19.06 -15.26
C LYS A 194 4.05 18.97 -16.15
N PRO A 195 4.11 19.72 -17.26
CA PRO A 195 5.30 19.77 -18.12
C PRO A 195 6.51 20.37 -17.40
#